data_AF-A0A0V1PUT3-F1
#
_entry.id   AF-A0A0V1PUT3-F1
#
_cell.length_a   1.000
_cell.length_b   1.000
_cell.length_c   1.000
_cell.angle_alpha   90.00
_cell.angle_beta   90.00
_cell.angle_gamma   90.00
#
_symmetry.space_group_name_H-M   'P 1'
#
loop_
_entity.id
_entity.type
_entity.pdbx_description
1 polymer ?
#
loop_
_entity_poly.entity_id
_entity_poly.type
_entity_poly.pdbx_seq_one_letter_code
_entity_poly.pdbx_strand_id
1 'polypeptide(L)'
;MAEQSEASGVYFNDLVPLPFRILFIIQLGVYLWYSIIYLCTYYSRLNILQLLNLSYSTHNYTQLDRRLPSTGEFESTLPAERIENQLLLKGVWTTLRSITLYNFVGYCLYLVIELKYDDPEQENQNIIVSFLYKMIPLIAFLYIFYKVFYQSGSKTTSKSIGQYRVYTTVKRILLGNINSSTMRTNDILISDTLTSYSKVINDIGLFVWVNYYTSESPYNIKLEFIILCIPTLIRIKQCWYEYSCTKNVLHFFNMVKYSTAIGPLIINLLIKMTLQTLSPDNNEQLKENEVLVRLTKLNSWWYFCSVLNSTYTFIWDIKMDWGFGLFDIFFKSNKIANYTILRPSHQLIYGNIFGYYCVIVIDFILRFLWIFKLFITNEVENRYMVNKLGAFLFGSDSFSLGYVVVEVLEIVRRWLWCFVKLESDWVKLQETISSDDIEMTNVDKRDT
;
A
#
# COMPACT_ATOMS: atom_id res chain seq x y z
N MET A 1 -9.54 -32.13 -26.33
CA MET A 1 -8.28 -32.81 -25.99
C MET A 1 -7.19 -32.11 -26.78
N ALA A 2 -6.73 -30.97 -26.26
CA ALA A 2 -5.62 -30.21 -26.81
C ALA A 2 -4.50 -30.33 -25.77
N GLU A 3 -3.36 -30.85 -26.19
CA GLU A 3 -2.16 -30.99 -25.39
C GLU A 3 -1.79 -29.61 -24.83
N GLN A 4 -1.96 -29.43 -23.52
CA GLN A 4 -1.26 -28.39 -22.79
C GLN A 4 0.22 -28.72 -22.91
N SER A 5 0.96 -27.94 -23.69
CA SER A 5 2.41 -28.00 -23.63
C SER A 5 2.81 -27.57 -22.22
N GLU A 6 3.18 -28.54 -21.37
CA GLU A 6 3.95 -28.32 -20.16
C GLU A 6 5.27 -27.67 -20.58
N ALA A 7 5.28 -26.34 -20.66
CA ALA A 7 6.52 -25.61 -20.69
C ALA A 7 7.14 -25.78 -19.30
N SER A 8 8.13 -26.66 -19.21
CA SER A 8 9.06 -26.85 -18.10
C SER A 8 9.93 -25.60 -17.89
N GLY A 9 9.28 -24.47 -17.61
CA GLY A 9 9.93 -23.24 -17.17
C GLY A 9 10.00 -23.22 -15.66
N VAL A 10 11.18 -22.88 -15.11
CA VAL A 10 11.34 -22.53 -13.70
C VAL A 10 10.32 -21.43 -13.38
N TYR A 11 9.33 -21.75 -12.54
CA TYR A 11 8.37 -20.77 -12.07
C TYR A 11 9.08 -19.81 -11.11
N PHE A 12 8.63 -18.55 -11.05
CA PHE A 12 9.23 -17.60 -10.11
C PHE A 12 9.12 -18.07 -8.65
N ASN A 13 8.07 -18.83 -8.33
CA ASN A 13 7.92 -19.44 -7.01
C ASN A 13 9.03 -20.45 -6.69
N ASP A 14 9.64 -21.07 -7.70
CA ASP A 14 10.78 -21.99 -7.54
C ASP A 14 12.07 -21.22 -7.22
N LEU A 15 12.12 -19.92 -7.54
CA LEU A 15 13.23 -19.04 -7.17
C LEU A 15 12.97 -18.32 -5.85
N VAL A 16 11.78 -17.74 -5.69
CA VAL A 16 11.35 -17.01 -4.50
C VAL A 16 9.98 -17.53 -4.08
N PRO A 17 9.95 -18.48 -3.14
CA PRO A 17 8.71 -19.05 -2.62
C PRO A 17 7.79 -17.98 -2.03
N LEU A 18 6.48 -18.21 -2.15
CA LEU A 18 5.43 -17.34 -1.62
C LEU A 18 5.74 -16.68 -0.25
N PRO A 19 6.17 -17.41 0.80
CA PRO A 19 6.48 -16.75 2.08
C PRO A 19 7.58 -15.69 1.98
N PHE A 20 8.66 -15.99 1.25
CA PHE A 20 9.79 -15.06 1.11
C PHE A 20 9.48 -13.92 0.15
N ARG A 21 8.63 -14.14 -0.86
CA ARG A 21 8.05 -13.06 -1.66
C ARG A 21 7.39 -12.01 -0.76
N ILE A 22 6.48 -12.44 0.11
CA ILE A 22 5.75 -11.54 1.03
C ILE A 22 6.75 -10.80 1.92
N LEU A 23 7.71 -11.51 2.52
CA LEU A 23 8.73 -10.92 3.39
C LEU A 23 9.58 -9.86 2.66
N PHE A 24 9.99 -10.14 1.43
CA PHE A 24 10.77 -9.20 0.62
C PHE A 24 9.96 -7.97 0.20
N ILE A 25 8.66 -8.12 -0.10
CA ILE A 25 7.79 -6.97 -0.44
C ILE A 25 7.53 -6.08 0.80
N ILE A 26 7.37 -6.67 1.99
CA ILE A 26 7.26 -5.89 3.23
C ILE A 26 8.59 -5.16 3.51
N GLN A 27 9.72 -5.85 3.37
CA GLN A 27 11.06 -5.27 3.53
C GLN A 27 11.32 -4.14 2.52
N LEU A 28 10.89 -4.30 1.26
CA LEU A 28 10.94 -3.27 0.23
C LEU A 28 10.17 -2.01 0.67
N GLY A 29 8.97 -2.17 1.24
CA GLY A 29 8.21 -1.03 1.79
C GLY A 29 8.96 -0.27 2.89
N VAL A 30 9.61 -0.99 3.81
CA VAL A 30 10.44 -0.38 4.86
C VAL A 30 11.63 0.37 4.26
N TYR A 31 12.28 -0.19 3.25
CA TYR A 31 13.37 0.47 2.52
C TYR A 31 12.89 1.72 1.76
N LEU A 32 11.74 1.64 1.09
CA LEU A 32 11.15 2.76 0.38
C LEU A 32 10.79 3.90 1.34
N TRP A 33 10.26 3.58 2.53
CA TRP A 33 10.07 4.57 3.59
C TRP A 33 11.39 5.19 4.08
N TYR A 34 12.43 4.37 4.30
CA TYR A 34 13.77 4.86 4.62
C TYR A 34 14.29 5.83 3.55
N SER A 35 14.09 5.51 2.27
CA SER A 35 14.53 6.36 1.16
C SER A 35 13.82 7.72 1.15
N ILE A 36 12.53 7.78 1.48
CA ILE A 36 11.79 9.05 1.64
C ILE A 36 12.44 9.89 2.75
N ILE A 37 12.69 9.29 3.92
CA ILE A 37 13.29 10.01 5.05
C ILE A 37 14.67 10.52 4.67
N TYR A 38 15.47 9.69 4.01
CA TYR A 38 16.80 10.07 3.52
C TYR A 38 16.73 11.25 2.56
N LEU A 39 15.88 11.18 1.53
CA LEU A 39 15.71 12.24 0.54
C LEU A 39 15.24 13.55 1.18
N CYS A 40 14.23 13.50 2.06
CA CYS A 40 13.75 14.72 2.73
C CYS A 40 14.77 15.31 3.70
N THR A 41 15.53 14.47 4.41
CA THR A 41 16.52 14.94 5.39
C THR A 41 17.69 15.65 4.71
N TYR A 42 18.23 15.08 3.63
CA TYR A 42 19.47 15.55 3.01
C TYR A 42 19.27 16.42 1.76
N TYR A 43 18.19 16.24 1.01
CA TYR A 43 17.99 16.90 -0.29
C TYR A 43 16.82 17.89 -0.32
N SER A 44 16.00 17.96 0.74
CA SER A 44 14.93 18.97 0.84
C SER A 44 15.00 19.72 2.17
N ARG A 45 14.15 20.74 2.33
CA ARG A 45 13.98 21.45 3.61
C ARG A 45 12.84 20.87 4.46
N LEU A 46 12.19 19.81 3.98
CA LEU A 46 11.02 19.21 4.60
C LEU A 46 11.40 18.50 5.89
N ASN A 47 10.77 18.88 7.00
CA ASN A 47 10.97 18.22 8.29
C ASN A 47 9.86 17.19 8.52
N ILE A 48 10.18 15.90 8.33
CA ILE A 48 9.19 14.82 8.42
C ILE A 48 8.61 14.73 9.83
N LEU A 49 9.44 14.82 10.86
CA LEU A 49 8.98 14.73 12.25
C LEU A 49 7.99 15.83 12.62
N GLN A 50 8.24 17.06 12.18
CA GLN A 50 7.30 18.16 12.32
C GLN A 50 5.99 17.88 11.56
N LEU A 51 6.06 17.35 10.33
CA LEU A 51 4.86 16.99 9.56
C LEU A 51 4.03 15.87 10.21
N LEU A 52 4.70 14.95 10.89
CA LEU A 52 4.07 13.85 11.62
C LEU A 52 3.66 14.23 13.05
N ASN A 53 3.86 15.49 13.46
CA ASN A 53 3.64 15.97 14.83
C ASN A 53 4.25 15.03 15.89
N LEU A 54 5.51 14.67 15.66
CA LEU A 54 6.28 13.76 16.51
C LEU A 54 7.64 14.39 16.81
N SER A 55 8.05 14.39 18.07
CA SER A 55 9.40 14.77 18.49
C SER A 55 9.96 13.75 19.46
N TYR A 56 11.25 13.48 19.37
CA TYR A 56 11.99 12.70 20.34
C TYR A 56 12.35 13.51 21.60
N SER A 57 12.27 14.85 21.54
CA SER A 57 12.41 15.72 22.70
C SER A 57 11.12 15.72 23.53
N THR A 58 11.19 15.27 24.78
CA THR A 58 10.05 15.26 25.69
C THR A 58 9.54 16.66 26.03
N HIS A 59 10.38 17.69 25.89
CA HIS A 59 9.99 19.09 26.15
C HIS A 59 9.04 19.66 25.10
N ASN A 60 8.95 19.03 23.92
CA ASN A 60 8.05 19.45 22.85
C ASN A 60 6.60 18.98 23.06
N TYR A 61 6.25 18.53 24.27
CA TYR A 61 4.93 18.07 24.66
C TYR A 61 4.46 18.85 25.90
N THR A 62 3.20 19.28 25.92
CA THR A 62 2.61 20.13 26.99
C THR A 62 2.31 19.41 28.29
N GLN A 63 2.35 18.08 28.34
CA GLN A 63 2.06 17.34 29.57
C GLN A 63 3.23 17.42 30.55
N LEU A 64 3.12 18.32 31.53
CA LEU A 64 4.01 18.50 32.69
C LEU A 64 4.04 17.31 33.66
N ASP A 65 3.18 16.29 33.46
CA ASP A 65 3.11 15.12 34.33
C ASP A 65 4.25 14.14 34.05
N ARG A 66 5.20 14.07 34.99
CA ARG A 66 6.38 13.19 35.01
C ARG A 66 6.08 11.67 35.01
N ARG A 67 4.86 11.24 34.71
CA ARG A 67 4.49 9.83 34.54
C ARG A 67 4.38 9.50 33.06
N LEU A 68 5.52 9.27 32.40
CA LEU A 68 5.57 8.53 31.14
C LEU A 68 4.98 7.13 31.40
N PRO A 69 3.84 6.80 30.76
CA PRO A 69 3.83 6.49 29.34
C PRO A 69 2.67 7.25 28.66
N SER A 70 2.88 8.18 27.73
CA SER A 70 3.22 7.80 26.37
C SER A 70 3.13 9.01 25.43
N THR A 71 4.21 9.76 25.31
CA THR A 71 4.35 10.88 24.36
C THR A 71 4.07 10.50 22.90
N GLY A 72 4.05 9.21 22.56
CA GLY A 72 3.66 8.69 21.25
C GLY A 72 2.15 8.69 20.95
N GLU A 73 1.28 9.04 21.90
CA GLU A 73 -0.18 9.21 21.66
C GLU A 73 -0.56 10.64 21.27
N PHE A 74 0.18 11.62 21.76
CA PHE A 74 -0.13 13.05 21.63
C PHE A 74 0.64 13.69 20.49
N GLU A 75 0.11 14.75 19.89
CA GLU A 75 0.87 15.60 18.97
C GLU A 75 1.99 16.35 19.72
N SER A 76 3.08 16.67 19.03
CA SER A 76 4.07 17.62 19.53
C SER A 76 3.50 19.04 19.49
N THR A 77 3.63 19.79 20.58
CA THR A 77 3.19 21.19 20.66
C THR A 77 4.23 22.17 20.14
N LEU A 78 5.50 21.77 20.10
CA LEU A 78 6.57 22.51 19.45
C LEU A 78 7.07 21.72 18.24
N PRO A 79 7.47 22.40 17.16
CA PRO A 79 8.01 21.73 15.98
C PRO A 79 9.30 20.98 16.35
N ALA A 80 9.39 19.72 15.93
CA ALA A 80 10.61 18.93 16.11
C ALA A 80 11.80 19.61 15.42
N GLU A 81 13.00 19.51 16.01
CA GLU A 81 14.19 20.03 15.36
C GLU A 81 14.55 19.19 14.13
N ARG A 82 15.07 19.83 13.07
CA ARG A 82 15.41 19.10 11.83
C ARG A 82 16.43 17.98 12.05
N ILE A 83 17.34 18.15 13.01
CA ILE A 83 18.35 17.14 13.34
C ILE A 83 17.73 15.85 13.89
N GLU A 84 16.54 15.93 14.49
CA GLU A 84 15.82 14.77 14.99
C GLU A 84 15.43 13.79 13.85
N ASN A 85 15.31 14.25 12.59
CA ASN A 85 15.07 13.35 11.45
C ASN A 85 16.19 12.32 11.28
N GLN A 86 17.42 12.63 11.71
CA GLN A 86 18.53 11.68 11.70
C GLN A 86 18.31 10.53 12.71
N LEU A 87 17.62 10.80 13.83
CA LEU A 87 17.24 9.77 14.81
C LEU A 87 16.21 8.82 14.22
N LEU A 88 15.20 9.37 13.52
CA LEU A 88 14.21 8.57 12.80
C LEU A 88 14.90 7.70 11.72
N LEU A 89 15.77 8.31 10.91
CA LEU A 89 16.51 7.62 9.86
C LEU A 89 17.36 6.47 10.42
N LYS A 90 18.09 6.70 11.53
CA LYS A 90 18.90 5.67 12.20
C LYS A 90 18.04 4.55 12.77
N GLY A 91 16.87 4.86 13.33
CA GLY A 91 15.91 3.89 13.83
C GLY A 91 15.40 2.98 12.71
N VAL A 92 14.93 3.57 11.60
CA VAL A 92 14.43 2.80 10.44
C VAL A 92 15.56 1.97 9.81
N TRP A 93 16.77 2.51 9.68
CA TRP A 93 17.93 1.75 9.19
C TRP A 93 18.26 0.54 10.06
N THR A 94 18.23 0.72 11.38
CA THR A 94 18.49 -0.37 12.34
C THR A 94 17.46 -1.49 12.17
N THR A 95 16.19 -1.13 12.05
CA THR A 95 15.11 -2.09 11.76
C THR A 95 15.32 -2.77 10.41
N LEU A 96 15.60 -2.01 9.36
CA LEU A 96 15.83 -2.54 8.01
C LEU A 96 17.00 -3.53 7.96
N ARG A 97 18.15 -3.18 8.55
CA ARG A 97 19.32 -4.08 8.63
C ARG A 97 18.98 -5.36 9.37
N SER A 98 18.23 -5.24 10.48
CA SER A 98 17.81 -6.37 11.30
C SER A 98 16.89 -7.32 10.51
N ILE A 99 15.83 -6.81 9.89
CA ILE A 99 14.91 -7.65 9.11
C ILE A 99 15.59 -8.26 7.88
N THR A 100 16.47 -7.52 7.21
CA THR A 100 17.21 -8.00 6.04
C THR A 100 18.07 -9.21 6.40
N LEU A 101 18.80 -9.15 7.52
CA LEU A 101 19.64 -10.25 7.97
C LEU A 101 18.81 -11.51 8.26
N TYR A 102 17.72 -11.38 9.00
CA TYR A 102 16.89 -12.53 9.39
C TYR A 102 16.13 -13.12 8.19
N ASN A 103 15.61 -12.29 7.30
CA ASN A 103 14.96 -12.74 6.07
C ASN A 103 15.96 -13.46 5.16
N PHE A 104 17.17 -12.93 5.00
CA PHE A 104 18.20 -13.56 4.18
C PHE A 104 18.66 -14.91 4.75
N VAL A 105 18.94 -14.97 6.06
CA VAL A 105 19.30 -16.23 6.73
C VAL A 105 18.15 -17.25 6.63
N GLY A 106 16.92 -16.83 6.89
CA GLY A 106 15.74 -17.68 6.75
C GLY A 106 15.56 -18.22 5.33
N TYR A 107 15.78 -17.36 4.32
CA TYR A 107 15.67 -17.73 2.91
C TYR A 107 16.77 -18.72 2.50
N CYS A 108 18.03 -18.47 2.89
CA CYS A 108 19.12 -19.42 2.63
C CYS A 108 18.88 -20.78 3.30
N LEU A 109 18.38 -20.80 4.55
CA LEU A 109 18.03 -22.05 5.24
C LEU A 109 16.91 -22.80 4.52
N TYR A 110 15.89 -22.07 4.06
CA TYR A 110 14.79 -22.63 3.29
C TYR A 110 15.29 -23.26 1.99
N LEU A 111 16.08 -22.53 1.20
CA LEU A 111 16.64 -23.05 -0.06
C LEU A 111 17.52 -24.27 0.15
N VAL A 112 18.32 -24.32 1.23
CA VAL A 112 19.15 -25.50 1.54
C VAL A 112 18.29 -26.72 1.87
N ILE A 113 17.17 -26.53 2.55
CA ILE A 113 16.22 -27.62 2.84
C ILE A 113 15.55 -28.08 1.56
N GLU A 114 15.06 -27.14 0.75
CA GLU A 114 14.41 -27.39 -0.55
C GLU A 114 15.34 -28.16 -1.49
N LEU A 115 16.58 -27.69 -1.71
CA LEU A 115 17.56 -28.38 -2.56
C LEU A 115 17.95 -29.79 -2.06
N LYS A 116 17.83 -30.05 -0.76
CA LYS A 116 18.21 -31.34 -0.16
C LYS A 116 17.06 -32.34 -0.10
N TYR A 117 15.83 -31.85 -0.08
CA TYR A 117 14.60 -32.64 0.09
C TYR A 117 13.56 -32.34 -0.99
N ASP A 118 14.02 -31.96 -2.19
CA ASP A 118 13.19 -31.62 -3.37
C ASP A 118 12.29 -32.77 -3.84
N ASP A 119 12.56 -34.00 -3.36
CA ASP A 119 11.77 -35.17 -3.67
C ASP A 119 10.51 -35.24 -2.78
N PRO A 120 9.29 -35.03 -3.32
CA PRO A 120 8.07 -34.92 -2.52
C PRO A 120 7.71 -36.21 -1.75
N GLU A 121 8.24 -37.37 -2.18
CA GLU A 121 8.12 -38.62 -1.44
C GLU A 121 8.99 -38.63 -0.17
N GLN A 122 10.14 -37.93 -0.15
CA GLN A 122 11.01 -37.83 1.03
C GLN A 122 10.59 -36.71 1.99
N GLU A 123 10.01 -35.62 1.48
CA GLU A 123 9.49 -34.52 2.31
C GLU A 123 8.37 -34.98 3.25
N ASN A 124 7.46 -35.82 2.74
CA ASN A 124 6.38 -36.42 3.53
C ASN A 124 6.85 -37.51 4.50
N GLN A 125 7.97 -38.17 4.23
CA GLN A 125 8.51 -39.21 5.13
C GLN A 125 9.26 -38.61 6.33
N ASN A 126 9.89 -37.45 6.17
CA ASN A 126 10.61 -36.77 7.26
C ASN A 126 9.75 -35.67 7.91
N ILE A 127 9.00 -36.04 8.95
CA ILE A 127 8.18 -35.12 9.77
C ILE A 127 8.97 -33.88 10.22
N ILE A 128 10.26 -34.03 10.55
CA ILE A 128 11.13 -32.93 10.97
C ILE A 128 11.37 -31.94 9.83
N VAL A 129 11.58 -32.42 8.60
CA VAL A 129 11.83 -31.57 7.43
C VAL A 129 10.58 -30.78 7.08
N SER A 130 9.42 -31.46 7.00
CA SER A 130 8.13 -30.80 6.77
C SER A 130 7.81 -29.75 7.86
N PHE A 131 8.13 -30.04 9.13
CA PHE A 131 7.99 -29.07 10.21
C PHE A 131 8.90 -27.85 10.02
N LEU A 132 10.19 -28.05 9.71
CA LEU A 132 11.14 -26.95 9.48
C LEU A 132 10.73 -26.09 8.28
N TYR A 133 10.27 -26.72 7.20
CA TYR A 133 9.83 -26.05 5.98
C TYR A 133 8.69 -25.06 6.25
N LYS A 134 7.74 -25.44 7.14
CA LYS A 134 6.64 -24.55 7.57
C LYS A 134 7.07 -23.52 8.61
N MET A 135 7.94 -23.89 9.55
CA MET A 135 8.31 -23.04 10.68
C MET A 135 9.28 -21.93 10.33
N ILE A 136 10.23 -22.15 9.41
CA ILE A 136 11.23 -21.12 9.03
C ILE A 136 10.53 -19.86 8.48
N PRO A 137 9.65 -19.95 7.47
CA PRO A 137 8.81 -18.84 7.03
C PRO A 137 8.02 -18.18 8.15
N LEU A 138 7.37 -18.97 9.01
CA LEU A 138 6.54 -18.46 10.09
C LEU A 138 7.35 -17.64 11.10
N ILE A 139 8.54 -18.12 11.48
CA ILE A 139 9.44 -17.40 12.39
C ILE A 139 9.91 -16.10 11.75
N ALA A 140 10.24 -16.11 10.45
CA ALA A 140 10.62 -14.90 9.73
C ALA A 140 9.46 -13.89 9.66
N PHE A 141 8.21 -14.35 9.45
CA PHE A 141 7.01 -13.52 9.54
C PHE A 141 6.84 -12.90 10.92
N LEU A 142 6.84 -13.73 11.97
CA LEU A 142 6.68 -13.25 13.34
C LEU A 142 7.78 -12.23 13.67
N TYR A 143 9.01 -12.46 13.23
CA TYR A 143 10.13 -11.56 13.43
C TYR A 143 9.96 -10.22 12.71
N ILE A 144 9.57 -10.20 11.43
CA ILE A 144 9.38 -8.94 10.69
C ILE A 144 8.25 -8.11 11.29
N PHE A 145 7.10 -8.74 11.63
CA PHE A 145 5.98 -8.05 12.26
C PHE A 145 6.37 -7.55 13.65
N TYR A 146 7.07 -8.37 14.43
CA TYR A 146 7.60 -7.96 15.72
C TYR A 146 8.55 -6.77 15.57
N LYS A 147 9.51 -6.78 14.64
CA LYS A 147 10.47 -5.67 14.47
C LYS A 147 9.83 -4.39 13.95
N VAL A 148 8.92 -4.49 12.98
CA VAL A 148 8.28 -3.33 12.34
C VAL A 148 7.27 -2.67 13.29
N PHE A 149 6.43 -3.45 13.97
CA PHE A 149 5.32 -2.91 14.76
C PHE A 149 5.55 -2.90 16.28
N TYR A 150 6.48 -3.71 16.79
CA TYR A 150 6.66 -3.87 18.24
C TYR A 150 8.06 -3.53 18.76
N GLN A 151 9.16 -3.94 18.11
CA GLN A 151 10.55 -3.74 18.56
C GLN A 151 11.49 -3.05 17.55
N SER A 152 11.69 -1.74 17.69
CA SER A 152 12.61 -0.91 16.92
C SER A 152 13.72 -0.38 17.85
N GLY A 153 14.88 -1.04 17.88
CA GLY A 153 16.12 -0.55 18.52
C GLY A 153 16.37 -0.83 20.02
N SER A 154 17.61 -1.24 20.32
CA SER A 154 18.37 -1.50 21.58
C SER A 154 17.68 -2.09 22.83
N LYS A 155 18.46 -2.85 23.62
CA LYS A 155 18.11 -3.65 24.81
C LYS A 155 17.63 -2.84 26.04
N THR A 156 16.93 -1.73 25.86
CA THR A 156 16.35 -0.94 26.95
C THR A 156 14.88 -1.30 27.15
N THR A 157 14.52 -1.63 28.38
CA THR A 157 13.25 -2.22 28.85
C THR A 157 12.00 -1.33 28.68
N SER A 158 12.12 -0.17 28.03
CA SER A 158 11.01 0.77 27.79
C SER A 158 10.68 0.82 26.30
N LYS A 159 9.39 0.75 25.96
CA LYS A 159 8.93 0.96 24.58
C LYS A 159 9.38 2.35 24.12
N SER A 160 10.11 2.42 23.00
CA SER A 160 10.45 3.68 22.32
C SER A 160 9.19 4.43 21.91
N ILE A 161 9.26 5.76 21.98
CA ILE A 161 8.17 6.67 21.62
C ILE A 161 7.56 6.38 20.23
N GLY A 162 8.41 6.05 19.26
CA GLY A 162 7.99 5.73 17.89
C GLY A 162 7.18 4.44 17.78
N GLN A 163 7.48 3.40 18.56
CA GLN A 163 6.68 2.16 18.56
C GLN A 163 5.30 2.40 19.14
N TYR A 164 5.23 3.18 20.22
CA TYR A 164 3.95 3.52 20.81
C TYR A 164 3.11 4.35 19.83
N ARG A 165 3.74 5.27 19.09
CA ARG A 165 3.09 5.97 17.98
C ARG A 165 2.56 5.02 16.91
N VAL A 166 3.39 4.08 16.43
CA VAL A 166 2.94 3.10 15.41
C VAL A 166 1.78 2.26 15.94
N TYR A 167 1.87 1.73 17.15
CA TYR A 167 0.81 0.93 17.77
C TYR A 167 -0.51 1.70 17.86
N THR A 168 -0.47 2.95 18.32
CA THR A 168 -1.68 3.77 18.51
C THR A 168 -2.27 4.20 17.18
N THR A 169 -1.44 4.53 16.19
CA THR A 169 -1.89 4.80 14.82
C THR A 169 -2.54 3.57 14.19
N VAL A 170 -1.92 2.38 14.27
CA VAL A 170 -2.51 1.14 13.75
C VAL A 170 -3.83 0.82 14.47
N LYS A 171 -3.89 1.01 15.80
CA LYS A 171 -5.12 0.85 16.57
C LYS A 171 -6.24 1.78 16.09
N ARG A 172 -5.96 3.08 15.89
CA ARG A 172 -6.94 4.04 15.32
C ARG A 172 -7.37 3.66 13.92
N ILE A 173 -6.43 3.18 13.09
CA ILE A 173 -6.73 2.77 11.72
C ILE A 173 -7.71 1.60 11.70
N LEU A 174 -7.47 0.55 12.50
CA LEU A 174 -8.28 -0.67 12.51
C LEU A 174 -9.60 -0.52 13.27
N LEU A 175 -9.56 0.03 14.49
CA LEU A 175 -10.75 0.15 15.34
C LEU A 175 -11.64 1.32 14.93
N GLY A 176 -11.10 2.33 14.27
CA GLY A 176 -11.76 3.61 13.99
C GLY A 176 -11.29 4.71 14.95
N ASN A 177 -11.93 5.88 14.87
CA ASN A 177 -11.50 7.12 15.53
C ASN A 177 -10.16 7.65 15.00
N ILE A 178 -10.07 7.85 13.68
CA ILE A 178 -8.94 8.59 13.10
C ILE A 178 -8.84 9.95 13.76
N ASN A 179 -7.62 10.37 14.04
CA ASN A 179 -7.36 11.73 14.47
C ASN A 179 -7.39 12.65 13.25
N SER A 180 -8.55 13.23 12.96
CA SER A 180 -8.77 14.10 11.79
C SER A 180 -8.26 15.52 11.99
N SER A 181 -8.02 15.95 13.23
CA SER A 181 -7.65 17.32 13.57
C SER A 181 -6.15 17.55 13.52
N THR A 182 -5.37 16.70 14.19
CA THR A 182 -3.97 17.00 14.51
C THR A 182 -2.97 15.99 13.98
N MET A 183 -3.37 14.73 13.81
CA MET A 183 -2.46 13.66 13.39
C MET A 183 -2.89 12.96 12.11
N ARG A 184 -3.73 13.61 11.31
CA ARG A 184 -4.36 13.03 10.14
C ARG A 184 -3.35 12.41 9.16
N THR A 185 -2.24 13.10 8.89
CA THR A 185 -1.21 12.60 7.97
C THR A 185 -0.61 11.26 8.42
N ASN A 186 -0.43 11.04 9.73
CA ASN A 186 0.04 9.75 10.26
C ASN A 186 -0.92 8.60 9.91
N ASP A 187 -2.22 8.83 10.14
CA ASP A 187 -3.25 7.81 9.95
C ASP A 187 -3.47 7.53 8.44
N ILE A 188 -3.43 8.58 7.61
CA ILE A 188 -3.62 8.46 6.16
C ILE A 188 -2.44 7.77 5.47
N LEU A 189 -1.18 8.09 5.83
CA LEU A 189 -0.01 7.45 5.21
C LEU A 189 -0.03 5.93 5.39
N ILE A 190 -0.33 5.44 6.60
CA ILE A 190 -0.38 4.00 6.88
C ILE A 190 -1.63 3.36 6.25
N SER A 191 -2.80 3.99 6.39
CA SER A 191 -4.04 3.39 5.86
C SER A 191 -4.10 3.36 4.34
N ASP A 192 -3.56 4.36 3.64
CA ASP A 192 -3.45 4.33 2.18
C ASP A 192 -2.36 3.36 1.70
N THR A 193 -1.25 3.24 2.45
CA THR A 193 -0.26 2.18 2.19
C THR A 193 -0.91 0.80 2.30
N LEU A 194 -1.75 0.57 3.32
CA LEU A 194 -2.48 -0.69 3.49
C LEU A 194 -3.34 -1.05 2.27
N THR A 195 -3.94 -0.07 1.57
CA THR A 195 -4.73 -0.34 0.35
C THR A 195 -3.88 -0.90 -0.80
N SER A 196 -2.65 -0.40 -0.96
CA SER A 196 -1.69 -0.88 -1.97
C SER A 196 -1.12 -2.26 -1.60
N TYR A 197 -1.13 -2.62 -0.31
CA TYR A 197 -0.72 -3.95 0.18
C TYR A 197 -1.84 -5.01 0.15
N SER A 198 -3.03 -4.71 -0.38
CA SER A 198 -4.17 -5.65 -0.40
C SER A 198 -3.84 -7.03 -0.98
N LYS A 199 -3.10 -7.10 -2.10
CA LYS A 199 -2.65 -8.37 -2.71
C LYS A 199 -1.63 -9.11 -1.84
N VAL A 200 -0.68 -8.38 -1.25
CA VAL A 200 0.31 -8.94 -0.32
C VAL A 200 -0.37 -9.52 0.94
N ILE A 201 -1.44 -8.89 1.43
CA ILE A 201 -2.24 -9.42 2.54
C ILE A 201 -3.01 -10.68 2.11
N ASN A 202 -3.53 -10.69 0.88
CA ASN A 202 -4.15 -11.88 0.31
C ASN A 202 -3.15 -13.03 0.15
N ASP A 203 -1.90 -12.75 -0.23
CA ASP A 203 -0.81 -13.73 -0.26
C ASP A 203 -0.50 -14.32 1.11
N ILE A 204 -0.56 -13.51 2.18
CA ILE A 204 -0.49 -14.03 3.56
C ILE A 204 -1.67 -14.98 3.83
N GLY A 205 -2.87 -14.62 3.38
CA GLY A 205 -4.06 -15.47 3.46
C GLY A 205 -3.88 -16.81 2.73
N LEU A 206 -3.32 -16.77 1.52
CA LEU A 206 -2.98 -17.95 0.72
C LEU A 206 -1.92 -18.81 1.42
N PHE A 207 -0.86 -18.20 1.95
CA PHE A 207 0.17 -18.89 2.72
C PHE A 207 -0.43 -19.62 3.92
N VAL A 208 -1.31 -18.96 4.68
CA VAL A 208 -1.99 -19.57 5.83
C VAL A 208 -2.90 -20.72 5.39
N TRP A 209 -3.66 -20.53 4.32
CA TRP A 209 -4.56 -21.54 3.77
C TRP A 209 -3.82 -22.84 3.42
N VAL A 210 -2.79 -22.72 2.58
CA VAL A 210 -2.04 -23.88 2.06
C VAL A 210 -1.25 -24.59 3.15
N ASN A 211 -0.67 -23.86 4.10
CA ASN A 211 0.24 -24.46 5.08
C ASN A 211 -0.44 -24.95 6.36
N TYR A 212 -1.55 -24.33 6.78
CA TYR A 212 -2.17 -24.56 8.09
C TYR A 212 -3.66 -24.91 8.05
N TYR A 213 -4.36 -24.71 6.93
CA TYR A 213 -5.78 -25.07 6.83
C TYR A 213 -5.98 -26.35 6.01
N THR A 214 -5.56 -26.36 4.75
CA THR A 214 -5.68 -27.52 3.85
C THR A 214 -4.75 -27.37 2.66
N SER A 215 -4.03 -28.44 2.33
CA SER A 215 -3.22 -28.54 1.11
C SER A 215 -4.01 -29.13 -0.07
N GLU A 216 -5.17 -29.74 0.19
CA GLU A 216 -5.92 -30.53 -0.79
C GLU A 216 -6.98 -29.71 -1.53
N SER A 217 -7.41 -28.57 -0.97
CA SER A 217 -8.45 -27.74 -1.59
C SER A 217 -7.92 -26.39 -2.06
N PRO A 218 -8.40 -25.89 -3.22
CA PRO A 218 -7.96 -24.62 -3.77
C PRO A 218 -8.33 -23.47 -2.83
N TYR A 219 -7.59 -22.37 -2.93
CA TYR A 219 -7.81 -21.21 -2.10
C TYR A 219 -9.24 -20.67 -2.24
N ASN A 220 -9.93 -20.50 -1.10
CA ASN A 220 -11.33 -20.15 -1.11
C ASN A 220 -11.58 -18.75 -1.70
N ILE A 221 -12.31 -18.70 -2.80
CA ILE A 221 -12.55 -17.48 -3.58
C ILE A 221 -13.33 -16.41 -2.78
N LYS A 222 -14.25 -16.84 -1.89
CA LYS A 222 -15.00 -15.90 -1.04
C LYS A 222 -14.09 -15.31 0.04
N LEU A 223 -13.18 -16.12 0.60
CA LEU A 223 -12.18 -15.64 1.57
C LEU A 223 -11.21 -14.65 0.91
N GLU A 224 -10.69 -14.99 -0.29
CA GLU A 224 -9.85 -14.10 -1.09
C GLU A 224 -10.53 -12.73 -1.30
N PHE A 225 -11.79 -12.74 -1.73
CA PHE A 225 -12.57 -11.51 -1.91
C PHE A 225 -12.69 -10.69 -0.63
N ILE A 226 -12.99 -11.33 0.51
CA ILE A 226 -13.10 -10.66 1.81
C ILE A 226 -11.77 -9.99 2.16
N ILE A 227 -10.65 -10.73 2.05
CA ILE A 227 -9.32 -10.22 2.40
C ILE A 227 -8.94 -9.03 1.53
N LEU A 228 -9.15 -9.12 0.21
CA LEU A 228 -8.89 -8.02 -0.72
C LEU A 228 -9.72 -6.76 -0.42
N CYS A 229 -10.93 -6.92 0.14
CA CYS A 229 -11.79 -5.79 0.51
C CYS A 229 -11.40 -5.12 1.83
N ILE A 230 -10.71 -5.81 2.75
CA ILE A 230 -10.44 -5.30 4.12
C ILE A 230 -9.79 -3.90 4.11
N PRO A 231 -8.69 -3.65 3.38
CA PRO A 231 -8.06 -2.32 3.38
C PRO A 231 -8.98 -1.20 2.90
N THR A 232 -9.76 -1.48 1.85
CA THR A 232 -10.71 -0.52 1.27
C THR A 232 -11.86 -0.22 2.23
N LEU A 233 -12.41 -1.25 2.89
CA LEU A 233 -13.46 -1.09 3.90
C LEU A 233 -12.99 -0.28 5.11
N ILE A 234 -11.73 -0.48 5.53
CA ILE A 234 -11.10 0.35 6.56
C ILE A 234 -11.13 1.83 6.13
N ARG A 235 -10.70 2.16 4.90
CA ARG A 235 -10.72 3.54 4.40
C ARG A 235 -12.13 4.13 4.30
N ILE A 236 -13.11 3.35 3.87
CA ILE A 236 -14.52 3.79 3.81
C ILE A 236 -15.02 4.16 5.21
N LYS A 237 -14.82 3.28 6.20
CA LYS A 237 -15.20 3.51 7.60
C LYS A 237 -14.55 4.78 8.15
N GLN A 238 -13.27 4.96 7.85
CA GLN A 238 -12.49 6.12 8.27
C GLN A 238 -13.00 7.44 7.65
N CYS A 239 -13.20 7.46 6.34
CA CYS A 239 -13.71 8.65 5.65
C CYS A 239 -15.13 9.01 6.12
N TRP A 240 -15.97 8.00 6.40
CA TRP A 240 -17.29 8.21 6.99
C TRP A 240 -17.22 8.82 8.38
N TYR A 241 -16.30 8.34 9.23
CA TYR A 241 -16.08 8.92 10.55
C TYR A 241 -15.64 10.38 10.46
N GLU A 242 -14.65 10.70 9.62
CA GLU A 242 -14.18 12.07 9.40
C GLU A 242 -15.32 12.98 8.91
N TYR A 243 -16.13 12.52 7.95
CA TYR A 243 -17.28 13.26 7.47
C TYR A 243 -18.32 13.46 8.57
N SER A 244 -18.60 12.42 9.37
CA SER A 244 -19.58 12.48 10.44
C SER A 244 -19.21 13.52 11.49
N CYS A 245 -17.90 13.64 11.82
CA CYS A 245 -17.38 14.59 12.79
C CYS A 245 -17.23 16.02 12.23
N THR A 246 -16.67 16.17 11.04
CA THR A 246 -16.30 17.49 10.48
C THR A 246 -17.38 18.11 9.59
N LYS A 247 -18.29 17.29 9.05
CA LYS A 247 -19.25 17.64 7.98
C LYS A 247 -18.62 18.19 6.70
N ASN A 248 -17.29 18.06 6.54
CA ASN A 248 -16.61 18.49 5.33
C ASN A 248 -16.85 17.46 4.22
N VAL A 249 -17.54 17.90 3.16
CA VAL A 249 -17.93 17.11 1.99
C VAL A 249 -16.74 16.46 1.28
N LEU A 250 -15.52 16.97 1.45
CA LEU A 250 -14.32 16.34 0.91
C LEU A 250 -14.11 14.94 1.49
N HIS A 251 -14.40 14.71 2.78
CA HIS A 251 -14.30 13.37 3.35
C HIS A 251 -15.36 12.41 2.77
N PHE A 252 -16.55 12.92 2.44
CA PHE A 252 -17.56 12.13 1.75
C PHE A 252 -17.12 11.75 0.34
N PHE A 253 -16.55 12.68 -0.44
CA PHE A 253 -15.99 12.35 -1.76
C PHE A 253 -14.84 11.35 -1.65
N ASN A 254 -14.01 11.46 -0.62
CA ASN A 254 -12.97 10.47 -0.35
C ASN A 254 -13.56 9.09 -0.03
N MET A 255 -14.66 9.03 0.72
CA MET A 255 -15.38 7.77 0.96
C MET A 255 -15.88 7.17 -0.36
N VAL A 256 -16.51 7.98 -1.23
CA VAL A 256 -16.99 7.55 -2.55
C VAL A 256 -15.83 7.00 -3.38
N LYS A 257 -14.67 7.68 -3.39
CA LYS A 257 -13.44 7.21 -4.04
C LYS A 257 -13.13 5.75 -3.67
N TYR A 258 -13.03 5.43 -2.38
CA TYR A 258 -12.73 4.05 -1.96
C TYR A 258 -13.88 3.08 -2.23
N SER A 259 -15.14 3.52 -2.18
CA SER A 259 -16.28 2.68 -2.57
C SER A 259 -16.20 2.21 -4.02
N THR A 260 -15.67 3.04 -4.93
CA THR A 260 -15.51 2.65 -6.35
C THR A 260 -14.54 1.48 -6.55
N ALA A 261 -13.57 1.28 -5.63
CA ALA A 261 -12.63 0.17 -5.68
C ALA A 261 -13.26 -1.20 -5.37
N ILE A 262 -14.43 -1.23 -4.72
CA ILE A 262 -15.16 -2.47 -4.43
C ILE A 262 -15.77 -3.07 -5.72
N GLY A 263 -16.16 -2.22 -6.68
CA GLY A 263 -16.80 -2.65 -7.93
C GLY A 263 -16.00 -3.72 -8.68
N PRO A 264 -14.74 -3.45 -9.08
CA PRO A 264 -13.90 -4.44 -9.76
C PRO A 264 -13.71 -5.72 -8.95
N LEU A 265 -13.64 -5.65 -7.61
CA LEU A 265 -13.50 -6.82 -6.74
C LEU A 265 -14.74 -7.71 -6.75
N ILE A 266 -15.94 -7.12 -6.64
CA ILE A 266 -17.21 -7.87 -6.73
C ILE A 266 -17.33 -8.56 -8.08
N ILE A 267 -17.06 -7.84 -9.17
CA ILE A 267 -17.16 -8.43 -10.50
C ILE A 267 -16.11 -9.54 -10.69
N ASN A 268 -14.90 -9.39 -10.15
CA ASN A 268 -13.89 -10.45 -10.18
C ASN A 268 -14.31 -11.70 -9.40
N LEU A 269 -14.95 -11.52 -8.23
CA LEU A 269 -15.57 -12.63 -7.49
C LEU A 269 -16.63 -13.35 -8.34
N LEU A 270 -17.52 -12.61 -8.99
CA LEU A 270 -18.58 -13.18 -9.85
C LEU A 270 -18.00 -13.91 -11.05
N ILE A 271 -16.92 -13.41 -11.67
CA ILE A 271 -16.20 -14.08 -12.75
C ILE A 271 -15.66 -15.42 -12.24
N LYS A 272 -14.95 -15.41 -11.11
CA LYS A 272 -14.38 -16.63 -10.52
C LYS A 272 -15.44 -17.67 -10.13
N MET A 273 -16.55 -17.24 -9.53
CA MET A 273 -17.68 -18.13 -9.23
C MET A 273 -18.33 -18.70 -10.50
N THR A 274 -18.40 -17.91 -11.58
CA THR A 274 -18.92 -18.37 -12.87
C THR A 274 -17.97 -19.37 -13.53
N LEU A 275 -16.64 -19.23 -13.37
CA LEU A 275 -15.67 -20.21 -13.86
C LEU A 275 -15.76 -21.54 -13.10
N GLN A 276 -16.09 -21.51 -11.80
CA GLN A 276 -16.29 -22.74 -11.02
C GLN A 276 -17.45 -23.59 -11.54
N THR A 277 -18.49 -23.03 -12.17
CA THR A 277 -19.60 -23.84 -12.71
C THR A 277 -19.18 -24.71 -13.90
N LEU A 278 -18.03 -24.43 -14.51
CA LEU A 278 -17.43 -25.28 -15.56
C LEU A 278 -16.57 -26.41 -14.98
N SER A 279 -16.33 -26.44 -13.67
CA SER A 279 -15.53 -27.48 -13.05
C SER A 279 -16.29 -28.82 -13.11
N PRO A 280 -15.60 -29.93 -13.45
CA PRO A 280 -16.24 -31.24 -13.65
C PRO A 280 -16.98 -31.75 -12.40
N ASP A 281 -16.62 -31.28 -11.22
CA ASP A 281 -17.20 -31.67 -9.93
C ASP A 281 -18.53 -30.96 -9.58
N ASN A 282 -18.99 -30.00 -10.39
CA ASN A 282 -20.20 -29.24 -10.10
C ASN A 282 -21.45 -29.82 -10.78
N ASN A 283 -22.51 -30.03 -9.99
CA ASN A 283 -23.79 -30.58 -10.45
C ASN A 283 -24.65 -29.60 -11.25
N GLU A 284 -24.37 -28.29 -11.18
CA GLU A 284 -25.04 -27.22 -11.94
C GLU A 284 -24.27 -26.91 -13.23
N GLN A 285 -24.19 -27.86 -14.15
CA GLN A 285 -23.51 -27.65 -15.44
C GLN A 285 -24.36 -26.76 -16.35
N LEU A 286 -24.03 -25.46 -16.36
CA LEU A 286 -24.49 -24.53 -17.40
C LEU A 286 -23.87 -24.93 -18.75
N LYS A 287 -24.60 -24.68 -19.85
CA LYS A 287 -24.03 -24.88 -21.19
C LYS A 287 -22.85 -23.94 -21.38
N GLU A 288 -21.76 -24.42 -21.97
CA GLU A 288 -20.52 -23.64 -22.20
C GLU A 288 -20.80 -22.27 -22.87
N ASN A 289 -21.71 -22.25 -23.84
CA ASN A 289 -22.13 -21.03 -24.53
C ASN A 289 -22.77 -19.99 -23.59
N GLU A 290 -23.57 -20.42 -22.62
CA GLU A 290 -24.22 -19.54 -21.65
C GLU A 290 -23.19 -18.94 -20.68
N VAL A 291 -22.21 -19.76 -20.27
CA VAL A 291 -21.09 -19.33 -19.44
C VAL A 291 -20.25 -18.28 -20.16
N LEU A 292 -19.92 -18.50 -21.43
CA LEU A 292 -19.13 -17.55 -22.23
C LEU A 292 -19.83 -16.19 -22.37
N VAL A 293 -21.14 -16.18 -22.64
CA VAL A 293 -21.94 -14.95 -22.72
C VAL A 293 -21.93 -14.21 -21.37
N ARG A 294 -22.09 -14.95 -20.26
CA ARG A 294 -22.06 -14.38 -18.91
C ARG A 294 -20.68 -13.79 -18.58
N LEU A 295 -19.59 -14.50 -18.88
CA LEU A 295 -18.22 -14.03 -18.66
C LEU A 295 -17.92 -12.78 -19.48
N THR A 296 -18.36 -12.72 -20.73
CA THR A 296 -18.20 -11.54 -21.58
C THR A 296 -18.86 -10.32 -20.97
N LYS A 297 -20.12 -10.46 -20.49
CA LYS A 297 -20.85 -9.38 -19.82
C LYS A 297 -20.17 -8.95 -18.52
N LEU A 298 -19.70 -9.91 -17.71
CA LEU A 298 -18.99 -9.61 -16.46
C LEU A 298 -17.67 -8.90 -16.72
N ASN A 299 -16.89 -9.32 -17.72
CA ASN A 299 -15.65 -8.65 -18.10
C ASN A 299 -15.91 -7.20 -18.53
N SER A 300 -16.95 -6.93 -19.34
CA SER A 300 -17.33 -5.55 -19.69
C SER A 300 -17.64 -4.68 -18.46
N TRP A 301 -18.37 -5.23 -17.47
CA TRP A 301 -18.61 -4.53 -16.21
C TRP A 301 -17.34 -4.32 -15.39
N TRP A 302 -16.44 -5.31 -15.39
CA TRP A 302 -15.16 -5.21 -14.70
C TRP A 302 -14.32 -4.06 -15.28
N TYR A 303 -14.26 -3.93 -16.61
CA TYR A 303 -13.57 -2.83 -17.28
C TYR A 303 -14.22 -1.48 -16.96
N PHE A 304 -15.55 -1.39 -17.04
CA PHE A 304 -16.27 -0.16 -16.69
C PHE A 304 -15.96 0.30 -15.25
N CYS A 305 -16.08 -0.60 -14.28
CA CYS A 305 -15.76 -0.32 -12.88
C CYS A 305 -14.28 0.05 -12.69
N SER A 306 -13.37 -0.59 -13.43
CA SER A 306 -11.93 -0.32 -13.36
C SER A 306 -11.58 1.05 -13.93
N VAL A 307 -12.19 1.47 -15.05
CA VAL A 307 -12.07 2.84 -15.60
C VAL A 307 -12.58 3.86 -14.60
N LEU A 308 -13.77 3.64 -14.04
CA LEU A 308 -14.37 4.56 -13.08
C LEU A 308 -13.47 4.75 -11.86
N ASN A 309 -13.03 3.65 -11.23
CA ASN A 309 -12.15 3.69 -10.07
C ASN A 309 -10.79 4.34 -10.40
N SER A 310 -10.15 3.93 -11.50
CA SER A 310 -8.82 4.44 -11.89
C SER A 310 -8.86 5.92 -12.21
N THR A 311 -9.90 6.38 -12.92
CA THR A 311 -10.06 7.79 -13.28
C THR A 311 -10.33 8.66 -12.05
N TYR A 312 -11.27 8.24 -11.19
CA TYR A 312 -11.58 8.97 -9.96
C TYR A 312 -10.31 9.11 -9.11
N THR A 313 -9.66 7.99 -8.82
CA THR A 313 -8.50 7.97 -7.92
C THR A 313 -7.29 8.69 -8.51
N PHE A 314 -7.08 8.68 -9.84
CA PHE A 314 -6.05 9.49 -10.50
C PHE A 314 -6.28 10.99 -10.31
N ILE A 315 -7.51 11.44 -10.55
CA ILE A 315 -7.90 12.84 -10.36
C ILE A 315 -7.70 13.24 -8.89
N TRP A 316 -8.07 12.35 -7.98
CA TRP A 316 -7.89 12.57 -6.54
C TRP A 316 -6.43 12.75 -6.16
N ASP A 317 -5.54 11.88 -6.63
CA ASP A 317 -4.13 11.92 -6.29
C ASP A 317 -3.49 13.23 -6.78
N ILE A 318 -3.75 13.63 -8.03
CA ILE A 318 -3.22 14.88 -8.59
C ILE A 318 -3.78 16.11 -7.90
N LYS A 319 -5.11 16.19 -7.75
CA LYS A 319 -5.77 17.41 -7.32
C LYS A 319 -5.82 17.56 -5.81
N MET A 320 -6.21 16.51 -5.10
CA MET A 320 -6.51 16.59 -3.66
C MET A 320 -5.28 16.25 -2.82
N ASP A 321 -4.58 15.18 -3.19
CA ASP A 321 -3.43 14.71 -2.42
C ASP A 321 -2.18 15.52 -2.73
N TRP A 322 -1.86 15.77 -4.00
CA TRP A 322 -0.68 16.54 -4.43
C TRP A 322 -0.94 18.05 -4.59
N GLY A 323 -2.20 18.47 -4.70
CA GLY A 323 -2.57 19.89 -4.81
C GLY A 323 -2.24 20.52 -6.17
N PHE A 324 -2.07 19.73 -7.23
CA PHE A 324 -1.74 20.23 -8.57
C PHE A 324 -2.97 20.76 -9.32
N GLY A 325 -2.74 21.77 -10.16
CA GLY A 325 -3.77 22.46 -10.93
C GLY A 325 -4.17 21.79 -12.25
N LEU A 326 -3.60 20.64 -12.62
CA LEU A 326 -3.82 19.96 -13.91
C LEU A 326 -5.31 19.89 -14.30
N PHE A 327 -6.18 19.55 -13.36
CA PHE A 327 -7.63 19.42 -13.59
C PHE A 327 -8.43 20.68 -13.23
N ASP A 328 -7.82 21.79 -12.81
CA ASP A 328 -8.56 22.97 -12.35
C ASP A 328 -9.47 23.57 -13.44
N ILE A 329 -9.15 23.41 -14.72
CA ILE A 329 -10.00 23.83 -15.85
C ILE A 329 -11.39 23.21 -15.77
N PHE A 330 -11.50 21.94 -15.36
CA PHE A 330 -12.78 21.22 -15.28
C PHE A 330 -13.60 21.58 -14.05
N PHE A 331 -12.97 22.18 -13.03
CA PHE A 331 -13.59 22.37 -11.71
C PHE A 331 -13.66 23.83 -11.26
N LYS A 332 -12.96 24.77 -11.92
CA LYS A 332 -12.91 26.18 -11.56
C LYS A 332 -13.10 27.05 -12.81
N SER A 333 -14.33 27.50 -13.04
CA SER A 333 -14.68 28.35 -14.20
C SER A 333 -14.00 29.74 -14.19
N ASN A 334 -13.56 30.25 -13.02
CA ASN A 334 -13.15 31.65 -12.86
C ASN A 334 -11.63 31.86 -12.64
N LYS A 335 -10.78 30.83 -12.76
CA LYS A 335 -9.32 30.92 -12.52
C LYS A 335 -8.45 30.62 -13.75
N ILE A 336 -8.94 30.92 -14.96
CA ILE A 336 -8.21 30.64 -16.21
C ILE A 336 -6.94 31.52 -16.33
N ALA A 337 -6.95 32.74 -15.78
CA ALA A 337 -5.85 33.70 -15.92
C ALA A 337 -4.52 33.23 -15.28
N ASN A 338 -4.56 32.35 -14.28
CA ASN A 338 -3.38 31.82 -13.58
C ASN A 338 -3.37 30.28 -13.57
N TYR A 339 -3.69 29.65 -14.71
CA TYR A 339 -3.65 28.19 -14.82
C TYR A 339 -2.20 27.69 -14.81
N THR A 340 -1.87 26.87 -13.82
CA THR A 340 -0.62 26.11 -13.76
C THR A 340 -0.94 24.63 -13.62
N ILE A 341 -0.27 23.77 -14.40
CA ILE A 341 -0.48 22.31 -14.33
C ILE A 341 -0.06 21.77 -12.97
N LEU A 342 1.07 22.26 -12.44
CA LEU A 342 1.56 21.98 -11.10
C LEU A 342 1.07 23.07 -10.13
N ARG A 343 1.64 23.08 -8.91
CA ARG A 343 1.56 24.23 -8.00
C ARG A 343 2.52 25.34 -8.45
N PRO A 344 2.33 26.60 -8.02
CA PRO A 344 3.31 27.66 -8.21
C PRO A 344 4.72 27.23 -7.81
N SER A 345 5.75 27.67 -8.54
CA SER A 345 7.14 27.21 -8.36
C SER A 345 7.69 27.41 -6.95
N HIS A 346 7.26 28.47 -6.24
CA HIS A 346 7.65 28.72 -4.85
C HIS A 346 7.11 27.67 -3.86
N GLN A 347 6.08 26.92 -4.24
CA GLN A 347 5.50 25.82 -3.47
C GLN A 347 6.08 24.44 -3.84
N LEU A 348 6.98 24.37 -4.83
CA LEU A 348 7.66 23.13 -5.23
C LEU A 348 9.01 23.02 -4.52
N ILE A 349 9.05 22.29 -3.41
CA ILE A 349 10.18 22.20 -2.48
C ILE A 349 11.31 21.36 -3.07
N TYR A 350 10.98 20.31 -3.82
CA TYR A 350 11.99 19.45 -4.44
C TYR A 350 12.71 20.12 -5.63
N GLY A 351 12.16 21.20 -6.19
CA GLY A 351 12.78 22.01 -7.26
C GLY A 351 12.93 21.33 -8.63
N ASN A 352 12.70 20.02 -8.74
CA ASN A 352 12.80 19.26 -9.98
C ASN A 352 11.45 19.17 -10.72
N ILE A 353 11.18 20.16 -11.58
CA ILE A 353 9.94 20.25 -12.38
C ILE A 353 9.72 18.98 -13.22
N PHE A 354 10.75 18.48 -13.90
CA PHE A 354 10.67 17.27 -14.72
C PHE A 354 10.26 16.06 -13.89
N GLY A 355 10.81 15.93 -12.67
CA GLY A 355 10.46 14.87 -11.73
C GLY A 355 8.96 14.82 -11.42
N TYR A 356 8.29 15.95 -11.22
CA TYR A 356 6.85 15.97 -10.96
C TYR A 356 6.02 15.47 -12.16
N TYR A 357 6.39 15.88 -13.37
CA TYR A 357 5.72 15.37 -14.58
C TYR A 357 5.94 13.87 -14.74
N CYS A 358 7.14 13.36 -14.47
CA CYS A 358 7.40 11.93 -14.45
C CYS A 358 6.52 11.20 -13.44
N VAL A 359 6.37 11.72 -12.21
CA VAL A 359 5.49 11.09 -11.20
C VAL A 359 4.03 11.05 -11.65
N ILE A 360 3.52 12.13 -12.26
CA ILE A 360 2.17 12.17 -12.83
C ILE A 360 1.97 11.09 -13.89
N VAL A 361 2.93 10.98 -14.83
CA VAL A 361 2.85 10.01 -15.93
C VAL A 361 2.98 8.58 -15.42
N ILE A 362 3.90 8.32 -14.49
CA ILE A 362 4.08 6.99 -13.89
C ILE A 362 2.84 6.58 -13.12
N ASP A 363 2.24 7.48 -12.31
CA ASP A 363 1.01 7.17 -11.59
C ASP A 363 -0.15 6.86 -12.55
N PHE A 364 -0.27 7.61 -13.65
CA PHE A 364 -1.25 7.33 -14.70
C PHE A 364 -1.05 5.93 -15.29
N ILE A 365 0.16 5.62 -15.78
CA ILE A 365 0.45 4.33 -16.42
C ILE A 365 0.17 3.17 -15.46
N LEU A 366 0.66 3.26 -14.22
CA LEU A 366 0.52 2.16 -13.25
C LEU A 366 -0.92 1.98 -12.77
N ARG A 367 -1.71 3.06 -12.69
CA ARG A 367 -3.12 2.98 -12.30
C ARG A 367 -4.01 2.38 -13.38
N PHE A 368 -3.65 2.59 -14.65
CA PHE A 368 -4.30 1.98 -15.80
C PHE A 368 -3.60 0.70 -16.28
N LEU A 369 -2.68 0.12 -15.50
CA LEU A 369 -1.95 -1.10 -15.84
C LEU A 369 -2.88 -2.28 -16.15
N TRP A 370 -4.07 -2.29 -15.54
CA TRP A 370 -5.11 -3.29 -15.81
C TRP A 370 -5.59 -3.31 -17.28
N ILE A 371 -5.36 -2.26 -18.06
CA ILE A 371 -5.69 -2.22 -19.50
C ILE A 371 -5.03 -3.40 -20.24
N PHE A 372 -3.86 -3.86 -19.79
CA PHE A 372 -3.21 -5.03 -20.39
C PHE A 372 -4.02 -6.33 -20.28
N LYS A 373 -4.97 -6.41 -19.34
CA LYS A 373 -5.93 -7.52 -19.23
C LYS A 373 -6.86 -7.63 -20.45
N LEU A 374 -7.17 -6.50 -21.11
CA LEU A 374 -7.98 -6.48 -22.35
C LEU A 374 -7.31 -7.23 -23.51
N PHE A 375 -5.98 -7.28 -23.51
CA PHE A 375 -5.19 -7.87 -24.59
C PHE A 375 -4.93 -9.37 -24.39
N ILE A 376 -5.42 -9.96 -23.31
CA ILE A 376 -5.38 -11.42 -23.10
C ILE A 376 -6.51 -12.10 -23.88
N THR A 377 -7.70 -11.52 -23.85
CA THR A 377 -8.91 -12.14 -24.42
C THR A 377 -9.04 -11.93 -25.93
N ASN A 378 -8.37 -10.93 -26.48
CA ASN A 378 -8.46 -10.58 -27.89
C ASN A 378 -7.19 -11.06 -28.62
N GLU A 379 -7.23 -12.26 -29.18
CA GLU A 379 -6.24 -12.74 -30.16
C GLU A 379 -6.36 -11.92 -31.46
N VAL A 380 -5.95 -10.65 -31.42
CA VAL A 380 -5.83 -9.83 -32.62
C VAL A 380 -4.44 -10.06 -33.19
N GLU A 381 -4.39 -10.61 -34.41
CA GLU A 381 -3.18 -11.05 -35.13
C GLU A 381 -2.03 -10.02 -35.18
N ASN A 382 -2.32 -8.72 -34.99
CA ASN A 382 -1.33 -7.63 -35.08
C ASN A 382 -0.79 -7.08 -33.75
N ARG A 383 -1.08 -7.69 -32.58
CA ARG A 383 -0.64 -7.18 -31.26
C ARG A 383 0.14 -8.19 -30.41
N TYR A 384 0.98 -8.98 -31.04
CA TYR A 384 1.76 -10.05 -30.39
C TYR A 384 2.47 -9.63 -29.09
N MET A 385 3.18 -8.50 -29.09
CA MET A 385 3.94 -8.03 -27.92
C MET A 385 3.03 -7.64 -26.74
N VAL A 386 1.91 -6.97 -27.02
CA VAL A 386 0.98 -6.49 -25.99
C VAL A 386 0.20 -7.65 -25.39
N ASN A 387 -0.18 -8.64 -26.22
CA ASN A 387 -0.84 -9.86 -25.75
C ASN A 387 0.10 -10.68 -24.86
N LYS A 388 1.37 -10.85 -25.25
CA LYS A 388 2.39 -11.49 -24.40
C LYS A 388 2.59 -10.78 -23.07
N LEU A 389 2.67 -9.45 -23.09
CA LEU A 389 2.81 -8.66 -21.86
C LEU A 389 1.59 -8.79 -20.96
N GLY A 390 0.38 -8.74 -21.52
CA GLY A 390 -0.86 -8.98 -20.78
C GLY A 390 -0.91 -10.38 -20.16
N ALA A 391 -0.61 -11.41 -20.95
CA ALA A 391 -0.55 -12.79 -20.49
C ALA A 391 0.51 -12.99 -19.41
N PHE A 392 1.68 -12.36 -19.54
CA PHE A 392 2.72 -12.38 -18.51
C PHE A 392 2.23 -11.72 -17.20
N LEU A 393 1.64 -10.52 -17.26
CA LEU A 393 1.25 -9.75 -16.07
C LEU A 393 0.01 -10.30 -15.36
N PHE A 394 -0.96 -10.84 -16.11
CA PHE A 394 -2.28 -11.22 -15.56
C PHE A 394 -2.80 -12.59 -16.02
N GLY A 395 -2.10 -13.30 -16.91
CA GLY A 395 -2.55 -14.56 -17.49
C GLY A 395 -2.10 -15.82 -16.75
N SER A 396 -1.21 -15.70 -15.76
CA SER A 396 -0.66 -16.83 -15.01
C SER A 396 -1.09 -16.81 -13.54
N ASP A 397 -1.06 -17.97 -12.88
CA ASP A 397 -1.48 -18.16 -11.49
C ASP A 397 -0.75 -17.24 -10.50
N SER A 398 -1.29 -17.14 -9.27
CA SER A 398 -0.75 -16.30 -8.17
C SER A 398 0.74 -16.52 -7.85
N PHE A 399 1.35 -17.57 -8.39
CA PHE A 399 2.76 -17.95 -8.23
C PHE A 399 3.68 -17.42 -9.35
N SER A 400 3.10 -16.79 -10.38
CA SER A 400 3.84 -16.27 -11.54
C SER A 400 4.61 -14.98 -11.27
N LEU A 401 5.71 -14.79 -12.00
CA LEU A 401 6.56 -13.59 -11.91
C LEU A 401 5.79 -12.30 -12.19
N GLY A 402 4.89 -12.32 -13.18
CA GLY A 402 4.13 -11.14 -13.57
C GLY A 402 3.17 -10.66 -12.48
N TYR A 403 2.57 -11.57 -11.70
CA TYR A 403 1.77 -11.18 -10.53
C TYR A 403 2.60 -10.39 -9.53
N VAL A 404 3.81 -10.88 -9.22
CA VAL A 404 4.76 -10.22 -8.30
C VAL A 404 5.19 -8.85 -8.83
N VAL A 405 5.45 -8.74 -10.13
CA VAL A 405 5.77 -7.46 -10.76
C VAL A 405 4.64 -6.46 -10.57
N VAL A 406 3.37 -6.86 -10.76
CA VAL A 406 2.22 -5.97 -10.53
C VAL A 406 2.13 -5.52 -9.07
N GLU A 407 2.42 -6.40 -8.10
CA GLU A 407 2.46 -6.02 -6.69
C GLU A 407 3.56 -5.01 -6.40
N VAL A 408 4.79 -5.28 -6.85
CA VAL A 408 5.95 -4.38 -6.67
C VAL A 408 5.68 -3.02 -7.31
N LEU A 409 5.12 -3.00 -8.51
CA LEU A 409 4.76 -1.76 -9.21
C LEU A 409 3.72 -0.95 -8.43
N GLU A 410 2.73 -1.59 -7.82
CA GLU A 410 1.74 -0.90 -6.97
C GLU A 410 2.38 -0.32 -5.71
N ILE A 411 3.34 -1.02 -5.08
CA ILE A 411 4.09 -0.49 -3.94
C ILE A 411 4.98 0.69 -4.35
N VAL A 412 5.66 0.62 -5.49
CA VAL A 412 6.47 1.73 -6.04
C VAL A 412 5.59 2.94 -6.36
N ARG A 413 4.41 2.73 -6.97
CA ARG A 413 3.43 3.80 -7.23
C ARG A 413 3.03 4.51 -5.93
N ARG A 414 2.71 3.74 -4.87
CA ARG A 414 2.37 4.29 -3.55
C ARG A 414 3.53 5.05 -2.91
N TRP A 415 4.76 4.57 -3.07
CA TRP A 415 5.96 5.28 -2.60
C TRP A 415 6.10 6.66 -3.27
N LEU A 416 5.92 6.74 -4.60
CA LEU A 416 5.92 8.02 -5.33
C LEU A 416 4.79 8.94 -4.84
N TRP A 417 3.59 8.38 -4.64
CA TRP A 417 2.47 9.11 -4.07
C TRP A 417 2.81 9.69 -2.69
N CYS A 418 3.39 8.89 -1.78
CA CYS A 418 3.80 9.33 -0.45
C CYS A 418 4.83 10.47 -0.53
N PHE A 419 5.82 10.35 -1.42
CA PHE A 419 6.87 11.34 -1.60
C PHE A 419 6.32 12.73 -1.97
N VAL A 420 5.38 12.80 -2.93
CA VAL A 420 4.74 14.07 -3.31
C VAL A 420 3.68 14.50 -2.29
N LYS A 421 2.98 13.56 -1.67
CA LYS A 421 1.97 13.83 -0.63
C LYS A 421 2.58 14.53 0.59
N LEU A 422 3.74 14.07 1.07
CA LEU A 422 4.42 14.70 2.20
C LEU A 422 4.77 16.17 1.91
N GLU A 423 5.21 16.47 0.68
CA GLU A 423 5.47 17.85 0.27
C GLU A 423 4.18 18.67 0.20
N SER A 424 3.10 18.12 -0.35
CA SER A 424 1.79 18.77 -0.36
C SER A 424 1.31 19.14 1.03
N ASP A 425 1.42 18.21 1.99
CA ASP A 425 1.03 18.46 3.37
C ASP A 425 1.99 19.45 4.07
N TRP A 426 3.28 19.44 3.73
CA TRP A 426 4.24 20.43 4.22
C TRP A 426 3.92 21.85 3.76
N VAL A 427 3.57 22.03 2.49
CA VAL A 427 3.18 23.35 1.97
C VAL A 427 1.94 23.88 2.71
N LYS A 428 0.94 23.02 2.91
CA LYS A 428 -0.28 23.38 3.66
C LYS A 428 0.05 23.77 5.11
N LEU A 429 0.95 23.04 5.76
CA LEU A 429 1.40 23.36 7.11
C LEU A 429 2.06 24.74 7.18
N GLN A 430 2.92 25.09 6.22
CA GLN A 430 3.55 26.41 6.18
C GLN A 430 2.57 27.55 5.88
N GLU A 431 1.58 27.31 5.02
CA GLU A 431 0.51 28.28 4.75
C GLU A 431 -0.30 28.58 6.02
N THR A 432 -0.65 27.55 6.80
CA THR A 432 -1.37 27.72 8.08
C THR A 432 -0.55 28.49 9.11
N ILE A 433 0.73 28.17 9.28
CA ILE A 433 1.61 28.92 10.22
C ILE A 433 1.69 30.39 9.80
N SER A 434 1.87 30.64 8.50
CA SER A 434 1.98 32.00 7.97
C SER A 434 0.68 32.80 8.16
N SER A 435 -0.49 32.17 8.02
CA SER A 435 -1.77 32.85 8.28
C SER A 435 -1.97 33.18 9.75
N ASP A 436 -1.61 32.26 10.65
CA ASP A 436 -1.76 32.46 12.10
C ASP A 436 -0.85 33.59 12.59
N ASP A 437 0.38 33.68 12.07
CA ASP A 437 1.32 34.77 12.36
C ASP A 437 0.77 36.15 11.92
N ILE A 438 0.11 36.21 10.76
CA ILE A 438 -0.54 37.42 10.24
C ILE A 438 -1.74 37.80 11.11
N GLU A 439 -2.54 36.82 11.54
CA GLU A 439 -3.68 37.08 12.43
C GLU A 439 -3.21 37.61 13.79
N MET A 440 -2.19 37.01 14.41
CA MET A 440 -1.62 37.48 15.67
C MET A 440 -1.04 38.89 15.57
N THR A 441 -0.26 39.18 14.52
CA THR A 441 0.26 40.56 14.30
C THR A 441 -0.83 41.60 14.04
N ASN A 442 -1.99 41.19 13.52
CA ASN A 442 -3.13 42.08 13.34
C ASN A 442 -3.94 42.28 14.62
N VAL A 443 -3.94 41.33 15.55
CA VAL A 443 -4.54 41.49 16.89
C VAL A 443 -3.70 42.46 17.72
N ASP A 444 -2.38 42.28 17.77
CA ASP A 444 -1.46 43.14 18.52
C ASP A 444 -1.57 44.62 18.08
N LYS A 445 -1.86 44.88 16.80
CA LYS A 445 -2.05 46.24 16.26
C LYS A 445 -3.42 46.86 16.55
N ARG A 446 -4.42 46.07 16.96
CA ARG A 446 -5.75 46.59 17.35
C ARG A 446 -5.81 46.94 18.84
N ASP A 447 -4.95 46.33 19.64
CA ASP A 447 -4.85 46.53 21.09
C ASP A 447 -3.80 47.60 21.49
N THR A 448 -3.12 48.20 20.50
CA THR A 448 -2.27 49.41 20.62
C THR A 448 -2.91 50.59 19.94
#